data_AF-A0A059X4V5-F1
#
_entry.id   AF-A0A059X4V5-F1
#
_cell.length_a   1.000
_cell.length_b   1.000
_cell.length_c   1.000
_cell.angle_alpha   90.00
_cell.angle_beta   90.00
_cell.angle_gamma   90.00
#
_symmetry.space_group_name_H-M   'P 1'
#
loop_
_entity.id
_entity.type
_entity.pdbx_description
1 polymer ?
#
loop_
_entity_poly.entity_id
_entity_poly.type
_entity_poly.pdbx_seq_one_letter_code
_entity_poly.pdbx_strand_id
1 'polypeptide(L)'
;MKKFFLLGFSLIFVVSAVASVKHFWRGPTMSQAEVAKRWGESPFVAEKFKAGDMKTKASMASSILKNKKQFLGKDTIELRKELGDPDGFYFRDSFPAYLIHLGDGKKDYAWQIVFLLDNDFKVGEVIVHRNN
;
A
#
# COMPACT_ATOMS: atom_id res chain seq x y z
N MET A 1 -13.49 -67.92 4.92
CA MET A 1 -12.96 -67.21 3.74
C MET A 1 -13.29 -65.73 3.88
N LYS A 2 -12.29 -64.87 3.65
CA LYS A 2 -12.22 -63.49 4.13
C LYS A 2 -12.84 -62.48 3.14
N LYS A 3 -13.69 -61.61 3.70
CA LYS A 3 -13.97 -60.20 3.42
C LYS A 3 -13.37 -59.58 2.14
N PHE A 4 -14.22 -59.04 1.26
CA PHE A 4 -13.90 -57.89 0.40
C PHE A 4 -15.20 -57.15 0.07
N PHE A 5 -15.29 -55.87 0.44
CA PHE A 5 -15.77 -54.76 -0.40
C PHE A 5 -15.93 -53.50 0.48
N LEU A 6 -14.91 -52.65 0.51
CA LEU A 6 -15.00 -51.25 0.91
C LEU A 6 -13.97 -50.51 0.06
N LEU A 7 -14.42 -49.99 -1.08
CA LEU A 7 -13.63 -49.12 -1.94
C LEU A 7 -14.58 -48.12 -2.57
N GLY A 8 -14.34 -46.84 -2.30
CA GLY A 8 -14.99 -45.74 -3.00
C GLY A 8 -15.69 -44.76 -2.06
N PHE A 9 -14.92 -43.81 -1.54
CA PHE A 9 -15.10 -42.37 -1.85
C PHE A 9 -14.14 -41.57 -0.96
N SER A 10 -12.95 -41.27 -1.47
CA SER A 10 -12.10 -40.23 -0.91
C SER A 10 -12.13 -39.06 -1.89
N LEU A 11 -13.20 -38.27 -1.82
CA LEU A 11 -13.38 -37.09 -2.66
C LEU A 11 -12.73 -35.89 -1.98
N ILE A 12 -11.48 -35.68 -2.38
CA ILE A 12 -10.76 -34.41 -2.57
C ILE A 12 -11.54 -33.15 -2.11
N PHE A 13 -11.11 -32.56 -0.99
CA PHE A 13 -11.31 -31.14 -0.69
C PHE A 13 -9.94 -30.53 -0.32
N VAL A 14 -9.10 -30.29 -1.34
CA VAL A 14 -7.90 -29.44 -1.22
C VAL A 14 -8.08 -28.23 -2.12
N VAL A 15 -8.98 -27.33 -1.74
CA VAL A 15 -9.08 -26.01 -2.38
C VAL A 15 -9.32 -24.97 -1.29
N SER A 16 -8.27 -24.56 -0.55
CA SER A 16 -8.32 -23.37 0.33
C SER A 16 -6.93 -22.90 0.82
N ALA A 17 -5.88 -22.94 0.01
CA ALA A 17 -4.53 -22.54 0.47
C ALA A 17 -3.84 -21.44 -0.36
N VAL A 18 -4.51 -20.77 -1.30
CA VAL A 18 -3.83 -19.80 -2.18
C VAL A 18 -4.05 -18.33 -1.77
N ALA A 19 -4.98 -18.02 -0.86
CA ALA A 19 -5.36 -16.63 -0.59
C ALA A 19 -4.53 -15.90 0.49
N SER A 20 -3.71 -16.58 1.29
CA SER A 20 -3.14 -15.97 2.52
C SER A 20 -1.70 -15.42 2.39
N VAL A 21 -0.98 -15.68 1.28
CA VAL A 21 0.47 -15.36 1.22
C VAL A 21 0.76 -13.88 0.95
N LYS A 22 -0.18 -13.10 0.38
CA LYS A 22 0.07 -11.68 0.04
C LYS A 22 0.25 -10.77 1.26
N HIS A 23 -0.20 -11.18 2.45
CA HIS A 23 -0.25 -10.30 3.61
C HIS A 23 1.05 -10.26 4.43
N PHE A 24 1.91 -11.28 4.31
CA PHE A 24 3.01 -11.49 5.27
C PHE A 24 4.22 -10.55 5.10
N TRP A 25 4.40 -9.97 3.91
CA TRP A 25 5.60 -9.16 3.58
C TRP A 25 5.41 -7.64 3.69
N ARG A 26 4.20 -7.15 3.98
CA ARG A 26 3.84 -5.73 3.77
C ARG A 26 3.97 -4.83 5.00
N GLY A 27 4.50 -5.32 6.12
CA GLY A 27 4.53 -4.61 7.40
C GLY A 27 3.16 -4.02 7.80
N PRO A 28 3.11 -3.08 8.76
CA PRO A 28 1.86 -2.43 9.14
C PRO A 28 1.38 -1.45 8.06
N THR A 29 0.13 -1.59 7.64
CA THR A 29 -0.55 -0.64 6.73
C THR A 29 -1.78 -0.03 7.39
N MET A 30 -2.18 1.17 6.95
CA MET A 30 -3.44 1.79 7.38
C MET A 30 -4.48 1.81 6.25
N SER A 31 -5.73 1.58 6.63
CA SER A 31 -6.91 1.83 5.81
C SER A 31 -7.16 3.33 5.64
N GLN A 32 -7.95 3.70 4.62
CA GLN A 32 -8.33 5.09 4.39
C GLN A 32 -9.02 5.74 5.61
N ALA A 33 -9.88 5.00 6.31
CA ALA A 33 -10.58 5.50 7.49
C ALA A 33 -9.61 5.77 8.67
N GLU A 34 -8.60 4.91 8.86
CA GLU A 34 -7.58 5.11 9.90
C GLU A 34 -6.68 6.31 9.58
N VAL A 35 -6.30 6.48 8.32
CA VAL A 35 -5.54 7.66 7.85
C VAL A 35 -6.35 8.94 8.08
N ALA A 36 -7.64 8.95 7.71
CA ALA A 36 -8.53 10.10 7.93
C ALA A 36 -8.66 10.44 9.42
N LYS A 37 -8.85 9.42 10.27
CA LYS A 37 -8.93 9.60 11.72
C LYS A 37 -7.65 10.15 12.32
N ARG A 38 -6.49 9.74 11.79
CA ARG A 38 -5.17 10.10 12.36
C ARG A 38 -4.68 11.49 11.93
N TRP A 39 -4.87 11.86 10.66
CA TRP A 39 -4.29 13.09 10.09
C TRP A 39 -5.32 14.03 9.45
N GLY A 40 -6.61 13.70 9.52
CA GLY A 40 -7.68 14.46 8.91
C GLY A 40 -7.93 14.11 7.44
N GLU A 41 -8.85 14.85 6.83
CA GLU A 41 -9.19 14.70 5.42
C GLU A 41 -9.16 16.09 4.77
N SER A 42 -8.19 16.30 3.89
CA SER A 42 -8.11 17.45 3.00
C SER A 42 -8.14 16.97 1.55
N PRO A 43 -8.79 17.71 0.63
CA PRO A 43 -8.74 17.38 -0.79
C PRO A 43 -7.30 17.29 -1.29
N PHE A 44 -7.04 16.30 -2.14
CA PHE A 44 -5.73 16.19 -2.79
C PHE A 44 -5.57 17.32 -3.82
N VAL A 45 -4.49 18.10 -3.65
CA VAL A 45 -4.09 19.15 -4.60
C VAL A 45 -2.61 18.96 -4.90
N ALA A 46 -2.29 18.52 -6.12
CA ALA A 46 -0.95 18.14 -6.57
C ALA A 46 0.13 19.15 -6.16
N GLU A 47 -0.04 20.43 -6.52
CA GLU A 47 0.90 21.50 -6.19
C GLU A 47 1.12 21.67 -4.69
N LYS A 48 0.05 21.57 -3.88
CA LYS A 48 0.15 21.68 -2.43
C LYS A 48 0.78 20.44 -1.81
N PHE A 49 0.58 19.26 -2.39
CA PHE A 49 1.22 18.04 -1.92
C PHE A 49 2.73 18.08 -2.19
N LYS A 50 3.11 18.51 -3.40
CA LYS A 50 4.49 18.64 -3.86
C LYS A 50 5.30 19.66 -3.06
N ALA A 51 4.73 20.83 -2.81
CA ALA A 51 5.39 21.91 -2.05
C ALA A 51 5.11 21.86 -0.53
N GLY A 52 4.20 20.99 -0.10
CA GLY A 52 3.69 20.96 1.27
C GLY A 52 4.67 20.35 2.25
N ASP A 53 4.59 20.82 3.50
CA ASP A 53 5.24 20.14 4.62
C ASP A 53 4.58 18.78 4.90
N MET A 54 5.21 18.02 5.80
CA MET A 54 4.77 16.68 6.15
C MET A 54 3.32 16.64 6.68
N LYS A 55 2.93 17.65 7.47
CA LYS A 55 1.55 17.78 7.99
C LYS A 55 0.54 17.98 6.87
N THR A 56 0.90 18.82 5.88
CA THR A 56 0.09 19.07 4.68
C THR A 56 -0.04 17.83 3.81
N LYS A 57 1.07 17.10 3.59
CA LYS A 57 1.05 15.81 2.87
C LYS A 57 0.16 14.79 3.60
N ALA A 58 0.27 14.70 4.92
CA ALA A 58 -0.50 13.76 5.75
C ALA A 58 -2.02 13.98 5.69
N SER A 59 -2.47 15.24 5.72
CA SER A 59 -3.91 15.54 5.66
C SER A 59 -4.54 15.18 4.31
N MET A 60 -3.75 15.10 3.24
CA MET A 60 -4.19 14.67 1.91
C MET A 60 -4.14 13.16 1.68
N ALA A 61 -3.44 12.41 2.53
CA ALA A 61 -3.22 10.97 2.35
C ALA A 61 -4.54 10.18 2.25
N SER A 62 -5.54 10.55 3.06
CA SER A 62 -6.87 9.93 3.01
C SER A 62 -7.54 10.13 1.63
N SER A 63 -7.46 11.34 1.08
CA SER A 63 -8.00 11.67 -0.24
C SER A 63 -7.26 10.95 -1.37
N ILE A 64 -5.96 10.75 -1.25
CA ILE A 64 -5.16 9.94 -2.20
C ILE A 64 -5.65 8.49 -2.19
N LEU A 65 -5.83 7.89 -1.00
CA LEU A 65 -6.32 6.52 -0.88
C LEU A 65 -7.76 6.36 -1.39
N LYS A 66 -8.63 7.33 -1.08
CA LYS A 66 -10.03 7.37 -1.52
C LYS A 66 -10.14 7.46 -3.04
N ASN A 67 -9.30 8.29 -3.66
CA ASN A 67 -9.28 8.52 -5.10
C ASN A 67 -8.19 7.70 -5.82
N LYS A 68 -7.71 6.60 -5.23
CA LYS A 68 -6.56 5.83 -5.72
C LYS A 68 -6.64 5.41 -7.19
N LYS A 69 -7.86 5.25 -7.74
CA LYS A 69 -8.11 4.95 -9.15
C LYS A 69 -7.43 5.95 -10.10
N GLN A 70 -7.26 7.21 -9.71
CA GLN A 70 -6.60 8.23 -10.53
C GLN A 70 -5.09 7.98 -10.70
N PHE A 71 -4.51 7.12 -9.87
CA PHE A 71 -3.08 6.79 -9.92
C PHE A 71 -2.81 5.43 -10.54
N LEU A 72 -3.80 4.53 -10.53
CA LEU A 72 -3.63 3.19 -11.09
C LEU A 72 -3.28 3.27 -12.58
N GLY A 73 -2.33 2.45 -13.02
CA GLY A 73 -1.84 2.43 -14.41
C GLY A 73 -0.82 3.51 -14.76
N LYS A 74 -0.54 4.48 -13.87
CA LYS A 74 0.52 5.47 -14.08
C LYS A 74 1.89 4.85 -13.92
N ASP A 75 2.89 5.33 -14.65
CA ASP A 75 4.29 5.03 -14.35
C ASP A 75 4.89 6.03 -13.36
N THR A 76 6.14 5.78 -12.98
CA THR A 76 6.88 6.59 -12.02
C THR A 76 7.18 8.00 -12.53
N ILE A 77 7.28 8.21 -13.85
CA ILE A 77 7.51 9.54 -14.44
C ILE A 77 6.23 10.37 -14.32
N GLU A 78 5.07 9.78 -14.64
CA GLU A 78 3.76 10.40 -14.45
C GLU A 78 3.49 10.74 -12.99
N LEU A 79 3.79 9.81 -12.07
CA LEU A 79 3.69 10.08 -10.63
C LEU A 79 4.56 11.27 -10.20
N ARG A 80 5.82 11.33 -10.65
CA ARG A 80 6.74 12.43 -10.28
C ARG A 80 6.28 13.78 -10.82
N LYS A 81 5.66 13.81 -12.00
CA LYS A 81 5.08 15.04 -12.54
C LYS A 81 3.99 15.58 -11.62
N GLU A 82 3.13 14.72 -11.08
CA GLU A 82 1.99 15.12 -10.24
C GLU A 82 2.33 15.32 -8.76
N LEU A 83 3.16 14.45 -8.18
CA LEU A 83 3.42 14.42 -6.74
C LEU A 83 4.77 15.06 -6.36
N GLY A 84 5.64 15.31 -7.34
CA GLY A 84 7.03 15.68 -7.12
C GLY A 84 7.94 14.47 -6.96
N ASP A 85 9.20 14.74 -6.62
CA ASP A 85 10.16 13.66 -6.36
C ASP A 85 9.77 12.89 -5.08
N PRO A 86 9.90 11.56 -5.07
CA PRO A 86 9.61 10.78 -3.89
C PRO A 86 10.65 11.06 -2.80
N ASP A 87 10.21 11.00 -1.54
CA ASP A 87 11.09 11.17 -0.38
C ASP A 87 11.98 9.92 -0.15
N GLY A 88 11.65 8.80 -0.78
CA GLY A 88 12.43 7.57 -0.78
C GLY A 88 11.75 6.45 -1.57
N PHE A 89 12.13 5.21 -1.26
CA PHE A 89 11.55 4.04 -1.90
C PHE A 89 11.22 2.96 -0.89
N TYR A 90 10.07 2.30 -1.11
CA TYR A 90 9.71 1.09 -0.41
C TYR A 90 10.30 -0.11 -1.17
N PHE A 91 11.15 -0.90 -0.50
CA PHE A 91 11.80 -2.13 -1.01
C PHE A 91 12.63 -1.97 -2.30
N ARG A 92 13.96 -2.08 -2.16
CA ARG A 92 14.93 -2.14 -3.29
C ARG A 92 14.69 -1.08 -4.37
N ASP A 93 14.50 0.17 -3.95
CA ASP A 93 14.42 1.35 -4.84
C ASP A 93 13.32 1.31 -5.91
N SER A 94 12.34 0.42 -5.78
CA SER A 94 11.40 0.11 -6.86
C SER A 94 10.06 0.82 -6.71
N PHE A 95 9.58 1.03 -5.48
CA PHE A 95 8.26 1.60 -5.23
C PHE A 95 8.38 3.02 -4.67
N PRO A 96 7.98 4.07 -5.42
CA PRO A 96 8.05 5.45 -4.94
C PRO A 96 7.30 5.61 -3.62
N ALA A 97 7.97 6.22 -2.65
CA ALA A 97 7.43 6.47 -1.33
C ALA A 97 7.49 7.96 -0.98
N TYR A 98 6.38 8.47 -0.46
CA TYR A 98 6.23 9.87 -0.05
C TYR A 98 5.97 9.92 1.46
N LEU A 99 6.86 10.57 2.20
CA LEU A 99 6.81 10.65 3.66
C LEU A 99 5.66 11.56 4.10
N ILE A 100 4.83 11.05 5.01
CA ILE A 100 3.70 11.78 5.59
C ILE A 100 3.79 11.89 7.11
N HIS A 101 4.68 11.14 7.77
CA HIS A 101 4.94 11.28 9.20
C HIS A 101 6.29 10.71 9.57
N LEU A 102 7.01 11.38 10.46
CA LEU A 102 8.16 10.84 11.18
C LEU A 102 7.75 10.62 12.63
N GLY A 103 8.17 9.48 13.18
CA GLY A 103 8.02 9.15 14.58
C GLY A 103 8.72 10.19 15.47
N ASP A 104 8.20 10.33 16.66
CA ASP A 104 8.68 11.21 17.70
C ASP A 104 9.87 10.58 18.44
N GLY A 105 11.09 11.05 18.13
CA GLY A 105 12.32 11.03 18.96
C GLY A 105 12.90 9.67 19.42
N LYS A 106 12.09 8.80 20.03
CA LYS A 106 12.50 7.49 20.59
C LYS A 106 12.10 6.30 19.73
N LYS A 107 11.32 6.52 18.67
CA LYS A 107 10.90 5.46 17.77
C LYS A 107 11.25 5.87 16.34
N ASP A 108 12.21 5.17 15.76
CA ASP A 108 12.57 5.29 14.34
C ASP A 108 11.49 4.60 13.51
N TYR A 109 10.38 5.29 13.30
CA TYR A 109 9.40 4.85 12.31
C TYR A 109 8.96 6.03 11.47
N ALA A 110 8.57 5.73 10.24
CA ALA A 110 7.97 6.71 9.35
C ALA A 110 6.70 6.14 8.74
N TRP A 111 5.70 6.98 8.53
CA TRP A 111 4.58 6.63 7.67
C TRP A 111 4.78 7.25 6.31
N GLN A 112 4.50 6.47 5.28
CA GLN A 112 4.67 6.85 3.89
C GLN A 112 3.51 6.36 3.04
N ILE A 113 3.17 7.14 2.02
CA ILE A 113 2.31 6.69 0.92
C ILE A 113 3.20 5.97 -0.07
N VAL A 114 2.88 4.72 -0.39
CA VAL A 114 3.63 3.88 -1.31
C VAL A 114 2.78 3.56 -2.52
N PHE A 115 3.37 3.75 -3.70
CA PHE A 115 2.79 3.37 -4.98
C PHE A 115 3.44 2.06 -5.44
N LEU A 116 2.76 0.94 -5.18
CA LEU A 116 3.25 -0.39 -5.56
C LEU A 116 3.04 -0.59 -7.07
N LEU A 117 4.12 -0.96 -7.75
CA LEU A 117 4.09 -1.22 -9.17
C LEU A 117 3.69 -2.68 -9.45
N ASP A 118 2.98 -2.91 -10.53
CA ASP A 118 2.68 -4.21 -11.11
C ASP A 118 3.84 -4.71 -12.00
N ASN A 119 3.61 -5.80 -12.72
CA ASN A 119 4.61 -6.41 -13.60
C ASN A 119 4.94 -5.55 -14.84
N ASP A 120 4.08 -4.58 -15.17
CA ASP A 120 4.26 -3.66 -16.30
C ASP A 120 4.91 -2.34 -15.85
N PHE A 121 5.44 -2.29 -14.62
CA PHE A 121 6.00 -1.10 -13.99
C PHE A 121 5.01 0.06 -13.88
N LYS A 122 3.70 -0.26 -13.80
CA LYS A 122 2.62 0.70 -13.59
C LYS A 122 2.05 0.55 -12.20
N VAL A 123 1.44 1.61 -11.64
CA VAL A 123 0.85 1.54 -10.30
C VAL A 123 -0.31 0.54 -10.29
N GLY A 124 -0.13 -0.56 -9.55
CA GLY A 124 -1.18 -1.55 -9.29
C GLY A 124 -1.92 -1.31 -7.96
N GLU A 125 -1.26 -0.67 -6.99
CA GLU A 125 -1.82 -0.46 -5.66
C GLU A 125 -1.24 0.79 -4.98
N VAL A 126 -2.07 1.46 -4.17
CA VAL A 126 -1.65 2.60 -3.35
C VAL A 126 -1.95 2.27 -1.90
N ILE A 127 -0.94 2.32 -1.04
CA ILE A 127 -1.04 1.99 0.38
C ILE A 127 -0.41 3.08 1.25
N VAL A 128 -0.82 3.13 2.51
CA VAL A 128 -0.07 3.82 3.56
C VAL A 128 0.62 2.77 4.42
N HIS A 129 1.95 2.82 4.46
CA HIS A 129 2.80 1.83 5.11
C HIS A 129 3.66 2.47 6.19
N ARG A 130 3.90 1.75 7.27
CA ARG A 130 4.84 2.12 8.33
C ARG A 130 6.20 1.51 8.06
N ASN A 131 7.17 2.34 7.69
CA ASN A 131 8.57 1.99 7.69
C ASN A 131 9.10 1.97 9.14
N ASN A 132 9.85 0.93 9.50
CA ASN A 132 10.51 0.76 10.80
C ASN A 132 12.03 0.66 10.61
#